data_AF-A0A534SNC3-F1
#
_entry.id   AF-A0A534SNC3-F1
#
_cell.length_a   1.000
_cell.length_b   1.000
_cell.length_c   1.000
_cell.angle_alpha   90.00
_cell.angle_beta   90.00
_cell.angle_gamma   90.00
#
_symmetry.space_group_name_H-M   'P 1'
#
loop_
_entity.id
_entity.type
_entity.pdbx_description
1 polymer ?
#
loop_
_entity_poly.entity_id
_entity_poly.type
_entity_poly.pdbx_seq_one_letter_code
_entity_poly.pdbx_strand_id
1 'polypeptide(L)' 'MTTSQPVILVILDGFGINPRKEGNAIAHASTPNLDALLRDYPNSRMSMSGLDVGLPAGQMGNSE' A
#
# COMPACT_ATOMS: atom_id res chain seq x y z
N MET A 1 21.61 6.34 29.10
CA MET A 1 20.93 5.24 28.38
C MET A 1 20.53 5.77 27.02
N THR A 2 21.06 5.22 25.93
CA THR A 2 20.62 5.58 24.58
C THR A 2 19.31 4.83 24.31
N THR A 3 18.21 5.55 24.11
CA THR A 3 16.95 4.96 23.71
C THR A 3 17.04 4.57 22.23
N SER A 4 16.81 3.29 21.93
CA SER A 4 16.68 2.84 20.54
C SER A 4 15.45 3.49 19.92
N GLN A 5 15.59 4.02 18.70
CA GLN A 5 14.48 4.51 17.90
C GLN A 5 13.99 3.37 16.99
N PRO A 6 12.82 2.79 17.24
CA PRO A 6 12.34 1.67 16.44
C PRO A 6 11.97 2.15 15.03
N VAL A 7 12.32 1.35 14.03
CA VAL A 7 11.84 1.47 12.65
C VAL A 7 10.88 0.33 12.40
N ILE A 8 9.70 0.63 11.85
CA ILE A 8 8.61 -0.33 11.64
C ILE A 8 8.28 -0.37 10.15
N LEU A 9 8.22 -1.57 9.59
CA LEU A 9 7.59 -1.84 8.29
C LEU A 9 6.16 -2.34 8.53
N VAL A 10 5.18 -1.65 7.95
CA VAL A 10 3.77 -2.05 8.01
C VAL A 10 3.31 -2.42 6.60
N ILE A 11 2.79 -3.64 6.44
CA ILE A 11 2.24 -4.13 5.18
C ILE A 11 0.73 -4.28 5.35
N LEU A 12 -0.03 -3.54 4.55
CA LEU A 12 -1.49 -3.69 4.45
C LEU A 12 -1.77 -4.65 3.29
N ASP A 13 -1.89 -5.95 3.60
CA ASP A 13 -2.09 -6.98 2.56
C ASP A 13 -3.39 -6.73 1.77
N GLY A 14 -3.33 -6.88 0.45
CA GLY A 14 -4.43 -6.59 -0.46
C GLY A 14 -4.85 -5.12 -0.56
N PHE A 15 -4.08 -4.17 0.01
CA PHE A 15 -4.41 -2.75 -0.01
C PHE A 15 -3.81 -2.02 -1.23
N GLY A 16 -4.57 -1.95 -2.31
CA GLY A 16 -4.14 -1.33 -3.58
C GLY A 16 -4.76 0.04 -3.87
N ILE A 17 -4.15 0.77 -4.81
CA ILE A 17 -4.69 2.03 -5.34
C ILE A 17 -5.49 1.74 -6.60
N ASN A 18 -6.81 1.95 -6.54
CA ASN A 18 -7.71 1.76 -7.68
C ASN A 18 -8.60 3.00 -7.85
N PRO A 19 -8.59 3.68 -9.02
CA PRO A 19 -9.43 4.87 -9.25
C PRO A 19 -10.92 4.53 -9.40
N ARG A 20 -11.29 3.28 -9.68
CA ARG A 20 -12.70 2.86 -9.77
C ARG A 20 -13.27 2.72 -8.35
N LYS A 21 -14.43 3.34 -8.12
CA LYS A 21 -15.15 3.28 -6.83
C LYS A 21 -16.11 2.10 -6.73
N GLU A 22 -16.61 1.59 -7.86
CA GLU A 22 -17.51 0.45 -7.86
C GLU A 22 -16.78 -0.79 -7.33
N GLY A 23 -17.38 -1.44 -6.32
CA GLY A 23 -16.78 -2.61 -5.65
C GLY A 23 -15.49 -2.33 -4.86
N ASN A 24 -15.08 -1.07 -4.69
CA ASN A 24 -13.81 -0.73 -4.05
C ASN A 24 -13.99 -0.44 -2.56
N ALA A 25 -13.78 -1.45 -1.72
CA ALA A 25 -13.91 -1.32 -0.27
C ALA A 25 -12.96 -0.26 0.31
N ILE A 26 -11.75 -0.09 -0.23
CA ILE A 26 -10.78 0.91 0.24
C ILE A 26 -11.30 2.33 -0.01
N ALA A 27 -11.86 2.60 -1.19
CA ALA A 27 -12.41 3.91 -1.53
C ALA A 27 -13.67 4.28 -0.72
N HIS A 28 -14.38 3.29 -0.16
CA HIS A 28 -15.57 3.49 0.68
C HIS A 28 -15.27 3.43 2.18
N ALA A 29 -14.07 3.01 2.58
CA ALA A 29 -13.70 2.91 3.98
C ALA A 29 -13.42 4.30 4.58
N SER A 30 -13.70 4.45 5.87
CA SER A 30 -13.21 5.59 6.65
C SER A 30 -11.80 5.29 7.14
N THR A 31 -10.79 5.92 6.54
CA THR A 31 -9.36 5.67 6.82
C THR A 31 -8.62 6.88 7.37
N PRO A 32 -9.13 7.58 8.41
CA PRO A 32 -8.65 8.90 8.81
C PRO A 32 -7.15 8.93 9.19
N ASN A 33 -6.64 7.84 9.77
CA ASN A 33 -5.22 7.73 10.13
C ASN A 33 -4.34 7.57 8.89
N LEU A 34 -4.72 6.69 7.96
CA LEU A 34 -3.96 6.49 6.72
C LEU A 34 -4.05 7.73 5.82
N ASP A 35 -5.22 8.37 5.77
CA ASP A 35 -5.43 9.61 5.03
C ASP A 35 -4.56 10.74 5.56
N ALA A 36 -4.42 10.86 6.88
CA ALA A 36 -3.51 11.82 7.51
C ALA A 36 -2.05 11.50 7.18
N LEU A 37 -1.63 10.23 7.25
CA LEU A 37 -0.27 9.82 6.91
C LEU A 37 0.07 10.15 5.44
N LEU A 38 -0.85 9.85 4.51
CA LEU A 38 -0.66 10.11 3.07
C LEU A 38 -0.73 11.61 2.72
N ARG A 39 -1.38 12.44 3.54
CA ARG A 39 -1.43 13.89 3.34
C ARG A 39 -0.21 14.59 3.92
N ASP A 40 0.22 14.20 5.12
CA ASP A 40 1.14 14.98 5.94
C ASP A 40 2.60 14.49 5.85
N TYR A 41 2.85 13.29 5.30
CA TYR A 41 4.19 12.72 5.17
C TYR A 41 4.53 12.29 3.73
N PRO A 42 5.84 12.26 3.35
CA PRO A 42 6.26 11.80 2.05
C PRO A 42 5.76 10.38 1.73
N ASN A 43 5.16 10.22 0.56
CA ASN A 43 4.69 8.93 0.06
C ASN A 43 4.89 8.84 -1.46
N SER A 44 4.87 7.61 -1.96
CA SER A 44 4.99 7.30 -3.39
C SER A 44 4.13 6.09 -3.73
N ARG A 45 4.07 5.74 -5.02
CA ARG A 45 3.35 4.57 -5.53
C ARG A 45 4.34 3.62 -6.19
N MET A 46 4.11 2.32 -6.05
CA MET A 46 4.94 1.26 -6.62
C MET A 46 4.04 0.25 -7.34
N SER A 47 4.55 -0.33 -8.43
CA SER A 47 3.92 -1.48 -9.09
C SER A 47 4.31 -2.76 -8.35
N MET A 48 3.33 -3.61 -8.04
CA MET A 48 3.51 -4.83 -7.25
C MET A 48 2.99 -6.07 -8.00
N SER A 49 3.05 -6.05 -9.34
CA SER A 49 2.55 -7.13 -10.18
C SER A 49 3.34 -7.23 -11.49
N GLY A 50 3.13 -8.33 -12.21
CA GLY A 50 3.80 -8.60 -13.49
C GLY A 50 5.32 -8.53 -13.41
N LEU A 51 5.93 -7.95 -14.45
CA LEU A 51 7.39 -7.96 -14.61
C LEU A 51 8.12 -7.23 -13.48
N ASP A 52 7.49 -6.24 -12.84
CA ASP A 52 8.09 -5.44 -11.77
C ASP A 52 8.41 -6.26 -10.51
N VAL A 53 7.76 -7.41 -10.34
CA VAL A 53 7.99 -8.37 -9.25
C VAL A 53 8.44 -9.74 -9.75
N GLY A 54 8.91 -9.83 -11.01
CA GLY A 54 9.43 -11.07 -11.60
C GLY A 54 8.35 -12.05 -12.09
N LEU A 55 7.10 -11.62 -12.22
CA LEU A 55 6.01 -12.41 -12.78
C LEU A 55 5.80 -12.12 -14.28
N PRO A 56 5.16 -13.04 -15.03
CA PRO A 56 4.71 -12.77 -16.40
C PRO A 56 3.89 -11.48 -16.54
N ALA A 57 3.99 -10.82 -17.70
CA ALA A 57 3.24 -9.59 -17.96
C ALA A 57 1.72 -9.77 -17.76
N GLY A 58 1.10 -8.87 -17.01
CA GLY A 58 -0.34 -8.91 -16.71
C GLY A 58 -0.72 -9.86 -15.57
N GLN A 59 0.22 -10.64 -15.03
CA GLN A 59 -0.05 -11.49 -13.87
C GLN A 59 -0.16 -10.64 -12.60
N MET A 60 -1.24 -10.84 -11.85
CA MET A 60 -1.43 -10.22 -10.54
C MET A 60 -0.36 -10.70 -9.55
N GLY A 61 0.11 -9.80 -8.69
CA GLY A 61 0.98 -10.17 -7.57
C GLY A 61 0.23 -10.94 -6.48
N ASN A 62 0.99 -11.43 -5.51
CA ASN A 62 0.53 -12.24 -4.40
C ASN A 62 1.34 -11.90 -3.13
N SER A 63 1.08 -12.62 -2.04
CA SER A 63 1.68 -12.35 -0.74
C SER A 63 3.08 -12.96 -0.57
N GLU A 64 3.46 -13.93 -1.42
CA GLU A 64 4.78 -14.57 -1.44
C GLU A 64 5.86 -13.72 -2.14
#